data_AF-A0A949Y9T9-F1
#
_entry.id   AF-A0A949Y9T9-F1
#
_cell.length_a   1.000
_cell.length_b   1.000
_cell.length_c   1.000
_cell.angle_alpha   90.00
_cell.angle_beta   90.00
_cell.angle_gamma   90.00
#
_symmetry.space_group_name_H-M   'P 1'
#
loop_
_entity.id
_entity.type
_entity.pdbx_description
1 polymer ?
#
loop_
_entity_poly.entity_id
_entity_poly.type
_entity_poly.pdbx_seq_one_letter_code
_entity_poly.pdbx_strand_id
1 'polypeptide(L)'
;EQGPEDWPNVFRVARFFPAVDYIQANRARTELMRAMAELFSKVDVIVVPTSSDAQLTITNLTGNPAVIVPNGIRGQDAPKPPAIDTGDDDSIGGAGTPVSLTFLGNLYQDPKLLAFARAYQTASGFVNLRPPGFE
;
A
#
# COMPACT_ATOMS: atom_id res chain seq x y z
N GLU A 1 3.49 -29.88 6.68
CA GLU A 1 4.81 -29.79 6.03
C GLU A 1 4.98 -28.38 5.45
N GLN A 2 6.20 -27.91 5.16
CA GLN A 2 6.42 -26.56 4.62
C GLN A 2 6.16 -26.53 3.10
N GLY A 3 5.27 -25.64 2.65
CA GLY A 3 4.92 -25.42 1.24
C GLY A 3 5.93 -24.52 0.51
N PRO A 4 5.81 -24.40 -0.83
CA PRO A 4 6.72 -23.57 -1.64
C PRO A 4 6.77 -22.10 -1.23
N GLU A 5 5.64 -21.50 -0.84
CA GLU A 5 5.51 -20.07 -0.53
C GLU A 5 5.70 -19.72 0.95
N ASP A 6 6.06 -20.68 1.80
CA ASP A 6 6.23 -20.42 3.22
C ASP A 6 7.41 -19.47 3.48
N TRP A 7 7.20 -18.46 4.35
CA TRP A 7 8.20 -17.44 4.69
C TRP A 7 9.62 -17.97 5.04
N PRO A 8 9.83 -19.16 5.63
CA PRO A 8 11.18 -19.67 5.86
C PRO A 8 11.98 -19.89 4.57
N ASN A 9 11.32 -20.16 3.42
CA ASN A 9 11.98 -20.28 2.12
C ASN A 9 12.61 -18.96 1.68
N VAL A 10 11.95 -17.83 1.93
CA VAL A 10 12.48 -16.49 1.64
C VAL A 10 13.81 -16.27 2.36
N PHE A 11 13.92 -16.67 3.62
CA PHE A 11 15.17 -16.55 4.39
C PHE A 11 16.28 -17.49 3.92
N ARG A 12 15.94 -18.65 3.36
CA ARG A 12 16.94 -19.56 2.76
C ARG A 12 17.50 -18.94 1.49
N VAL A 13 16.64 -18.43 0.61
CA VAL A 13 17.04 -17.76 -0.64
C VAL A 13 17.86 -16.51 -0.35
N ALA A 14 17.49 -15.71 0.65
CA ALA A 14 18.18 -14.47 0.99
C ALA A 14 19.67 -14.64 1.32
N ARG A 15 20.10 -15.82 1.80
CA ARG A 15 21.51 -16.14 2.09
C ARG A 15 22.38 -16.24 0.84
N PHE A 16 21.76 -16.46 -0.32
CA PHE A 16 22.46 -16.61 -1.59
C PHE A 16 22.59 -15.28 -2.35
N PHE A 17 22.05 -14.17 -1.85
CA PHE A 17 22.26 -12.86 -2.47
C PHE A 17 23.72 -12.40 -2.32
N PRO A 18 24.46 -12.22 -3.42
CA PRO A 18 25.82 -11.72 -3.37
C PRO A 18 25.87 -10.28 -2.86
N ALA A 19 26.97 -9.91 -2.21
CA ALA A 19 27.21 -8.53 -1.79
C ALA A 19 27.16 -7.53 -2.96
N VAL A 20 27.60 -7.94 -4.15
CA VAL A 20 27.56 -7.11 -5.37
C VAL A 20 26.13 -6.77 -5.75
N ASP A 21 25.23 -7.75 -5.74
CA ASP A 21 23.82 -7.54 -6.09
C ASP A 21 23.12 -6.63 -5.07
N TYR A 22 23.44 -6.77 -3.78
CA TYR A 22 22.93 -5.87 -2.75
C TYR A 22 23.38 -4.41 -2.98
N ILE A 23 24.64 -4.19 -3.36
CA ILE A 23 25.14 -2.85 -3.69
C ILE A 23 24.49 -2.31 -4.97
N GLN A 24 24.31 -3.15 -6.00
CA GLN A 24 23.58 -2.78 -7.22
C GLN A 24 22.12 -2.41 -6.94
N ALA A 25 21.43 -3.17 -6.09
CA ALA A 25 20.07 -2.87 -5.66
C ALA A 25 19.99 -1.51 -4.94
N ASN A 26 20.95 -1.18 -4.08
CA ASN A 26 21.01 0.13 -3.42
C ASN A 26 21.32 1.28 -4.40
N ARG A 27 22.09 1.04 -5.47
CA ARG A 27 22.28 2.02 -6.55
C ARG A 27 20.98 2.28 -7.29
N ALA A 28 20.24 1.24 -7.65
CA ALA A 28 18.91 1.37 -8.26
C ALA A 28 17.92 2.10 -7.33
N ARG A 29 17.95 1.78 -6.03
CA ARG A 29 17.17 2.48 -5.00
C ARG A 29 17.49 3.99 -4.96
N THR A 30 18.76 4.36 -5.14
CA THR A 30 19.16 5.78 -5.20
C THR A 30 18.55 6.49 -6.40
N GLU A 31 18.49 5.85 -7.58
CA GLU A 31 17.82 6.43 -8.75
C GLU A 31 16.31 6.58 -8.52
N LEU A 32 15.66 5.59 -7.90
CA LEU A 32 14.25 5.68 -7.51
C LEU A 32 14.00 6.85 -6.55
N MET A 33 14.85 7.05 -5.55
CA MET A 33 14.74 8.19 -4.61
C MET A 33 14.83 9.54 -5.34
N ARG A 34 15.74 9.67 -6.33
CA ARG A 34 15.84 10.90 -7.15
C ARG A 34 14.59 11.13 -7.99
N ALA A 35 14.09 10.08 -8.64
CA ALA A 35 12.86 10.17 -9.43
C ALA A 35 11.65 10.55 -8.57
N MET A 36 11.55 10.00 -7.36
CA MET A 36 10.47 10.35 -6.43
C MET A 36 10.58 11.80 -5.93
N ALA A 37 11.80 12.28 -5.65
CA ALA A 37 12.04 13.66 -5.29
C ALA A 37 11.67 14.63 -6.43
N GLU A 38 12.01 14.29 -7.69
CA GLU A 38 11.59 15.07 -8.85
C GLU A 38 10.07 15.06 -9.01
N LEU A 39 9.41 13.92 -8.82
CA LEU A 39 7.95 13.81 -8.91
C LEU A 39 7.27 14.71 -7.86
N PHE A 40 7.70 14.67 -6.61
CA PHE A 40 7.16 15.53 -5.55
C PHE A 40 7.56 17.01 -5.65
N SER A 41 8.46 17.37 -6.56
CA SER A 41 8.64 18.79 -6.93
C SER A 41 7.47 19.34 -7.75
N LYS A 42 6.66 18.45 -8.36
CA LYS A 42 5.56 18.78 -9.26
C LYS A 42 4.18 18.59 -8.61
N VAL A 43 4.07 17.74 -7.59
CA VAL A 43 2.82 17.42 -6.90
C VAL A 43 3.00 17.41 -5.40
N ASP A 44 1.95 17.79 -4.67
CA ASP A 44 1.97 17.77 -3.20
C ASP A 44 1.56 16.42 -2.61
N VAL A 45 0.64 15.73 -3.27
CA VAL A 45 0.05 14.46 -2.84
C VAL A 45 -0.16 13.57 -4.07
N ILE A 46 0.16 12.29 -3.94
CA ILE A 46 -0.21 11.25 -4.91
C ILE A 46 -1.34 10.43 -4.30
N VAL A 47 -2.39 10.17 -5.08
CA VAL A 47 -3.56 9.38 -4.66
C VAL A 47 -3.55 8.06 -5.42
N VAL A 48 -3.60 6.94 -4.68
CA VAL A 48 -3.57 5.60 -5.25
C VAL A 48 -4.59 4.67 -4.56
N PRO A 49 -5.15 3.68 -5.26
CA PRO A 49 -5.84 2.56 -4.61
C PRO A 49 -4.87 1.84 -3.66
N THR A 50 -5.33 1.52 -2.45
CA THR A 50 -4.47 0.91 -1.42
C THR A 50 -3.95 -0.47 -1.83
N SER A 51 -4.75 -1.25 -2.58
CA SER A 51 -4.39 -2.59 -3.06
C SER A 51 -3.44 -2.58 -4.27
N SER A 52 -2.72 -1.48 -4.50
CA SER A 52 -1.69 -1.41 -5.55
C SER A 52 -0.34 -1.80 -4.95
N ASP A 53 0.33 -2.83 -5.47
CA ASP A 53 1.63 -3.27 -4.93
C ASP A 53 2.76 -2.29 -5.23
N ALA A 54 2.66 -1.59 -6.37
CA ALA A 54 3.70 -0.67 -6.83
C ALA A 54 3.91 0.49 -5.84
N GLN A 55 2.83 1.07 -5.32
CA GLN A 55 2.94 2.19 -4.39
C GLN A 55 3.61 1.78 -3.07
N LEU A 56 3.24 0.62 -2.51
CA LEU A 56 3.80 0.11 -1.26
C LEU A 56 5.30 -0.17 -1.41
N THR A 57 5.68 -0.78 -2.53
CA THR A 57 7.08 -1.05 -2.86
C THR A 57 7.87 0.25 -2.96
N ILE A 58 7.34 1.25 -3.67
CA ILE A 58 8.01 2.55 -3.85
C ILE A 58 8.17 3.25 -2.51
N THR A 59 7.13 3.35 -1.67
CA THR A 59 7.22 4.07 -0.38
C THR A 59 8.15 3.36 0.60
N ASN A 60 8.14 2.03 0.65
CA ASN A 60 9.06 1.26 1.50
C ASN A 60 10.52 1.44 1.05
N LEU A 61 10.76 1.53 -0.26
CA LEU A 61 12.10 1.79 -0.79
C LEU A 61 12.52 3.25 -0.65
N THR A 62 11.61 4.23 -0.69
CA THR A 62 11.98 5.65 -0.70
C THR A 62 11.86 6.34 0.66
N GLY A 63 11.08 5.76 1.59
CA GLY A 63 10.79 6.34 2.90
C GLY A 63 9.71 7.44 2.85
N ASN A 64 9.03 7.63 1.72
CA ASN A 64 7.95 8.61 1.60
C ASN A 64 6.76 8.24 2.51
N PRO A 65 6.18 9.21 3.24
CA PRO A 65 5.05 8.95 4.12
C PRO A 65 3.80 8.56 3.32
N ALA A 66 3.02 7.63 3.88
CA ALA A 66 1.77 7.14 3.32
C ALA A 66 0.69 7.12 4.42
N VAL A 67 -0.53 7.50 4.07
CA VAL A 67 -1.70 7.39 4.95
C VAL A 67 -2.86 6.72 4.21
N ILE A 68 -3.40 5.67 4.82
CA ILE A 68 -4.53 4.92 4.28
C ILE A 68 -5.81 5.44 4.93
N VAL A 69 -6.83 5.74 4.11
CA VAL A 69 -8.13 6.22 4.58
C VAL A 69 -9.29 5.43 3.96
N PRO A 70 -10.42 5.26 4.67
CA PRO A 70 -11.61 4.63 4.10
C PRO A 70 -12.15 5.43 2.90
N ASN A 71 -12.56 4.71 1.85
CA ASN A 71 -13.13 5.27 0.62
C ASN A 71 -14.41 4.52 0.20
N GLY A 72 -15.27 4.23 1.18
CA GLY A 72 -16.58 3.61 0.93
C GLY A 72 -16.60 2.09 1.05
N ILE A 73 -17.66 1.50 0.49
CA ILE A 73 -18.03 0.09 0.62
C ILE A 73 -18.27 -0.49 -0.78
N ARG A 74 -17.83 -1.73 -0.99
CA ARG A 74 -18.05 -2.45 -2.24
C ARG A 74 -19.52 -2.75 -2.50
N GLY A 75 -19.96 -2.57 -3.75
CA GLY A 75 -21.30 -2.91 -4.23
C GLY A 75 -21.49 -4.41 -4.51
N GLN A 76 -22.66 -4.76 -5.04
CA GLN A 76 -23.01 -6.15 -5.39
C GLN A 76 -22.23 -6.70 -6.60
N ASP A 77 -21.58 -5.81 -7.34
CA ASP A 77 -20.69 -6.08 -8.47
C ASP A 77 -19.26 -6.47 -8.04
N ALA A 78 -18.97 -6.48 -6.75
CA ALA A 78 -17.66 -6.83 -6.23
C ALA A 78 -17.27 -8.28 -6.55
N PRO A 79 -15.97 -8.53 -6.83
CA PRO A 79 -15.44 -9.89 -6.94
C PRO A 79 -15.79 -10.68 -5.69
N LYS A 80 -16.20 -11.94 -5.90
CA LYS A 80 -16.38 -12.89 -4.79
C LYS A 80 -15.02 -13.44 -4.41
N PRO A 81 -14.75 -13.63 -3.12
CA PRO A 81 -13.51 -14.25 -2.71
C PRO A 81 -13.48 -15.70 -3.21
N PRO A 82 -12.30 -16.23 -3.52
CA PRO A 82 -12.17 -17.62 -3.95
C PRO A 82 -12.75 -18.56 -2.89
N ALA A 83 -13.39 -19.64 -3.35
CA ALA A 83 -13.96 -20.63 -2.44
C ALA A 83 -12.90 -21.43 -1.65
N ILE A 84 -11.65 -21.38 -2.13
CA ILE A 84 -10.49 -22.05 -1.55
C ILE A 84 -9.37 -21.01 -1.48
N ASP A 85 -8.84 -20.79 -0.29
CA ASP A 85 -7.63 -19.99 -0.11
C ASP A 85 -6.42 -20.82 -0.55
N THR A 86 -5.85 -20.49 -1.71
CA THR A 86 -4.65 -21.13 -2.24
C THR A 86 -3.37 -20.36 -1.92
N GLY A 87 -3.48 -19.18 -1.28
CA GLY A 87 -2.36 -18.25 -1.09
C GLY A 87 -1.95 -17.47 -2.35
N ASP A 88 -2.52 -17.79 -3.51
CA ASP A 88 -2.20 -17.16 -4.80
C ASP A 88 -3.30 -16.19 -5.28
N ASP A 89 -4.51 -16.31 -4.74
CA ASP A 89 -5.65 -15.45 -5.08
C ASP A 89 -5.99 -14.51 -3.93
N ASP A 90 -5.38 -13.33 -3.97
CA ASP A 90 -5.63 -12.21 -3.07
C ASP A 90 -6.91 -11.43 -3.43
N SER A 91 -7.86 -12.03 -4.17
CA SER A 91 -9.22 -11.48 -4.36
C SER A 91 -10.02 -11.54 -3.06
N ILE A 92 -9.46 -11.01 -1.98
CA ILE A 92 -10.12 -10.87 -0.69
C ILE A 92 -11.11 -9.72 -0.73
N GLY A 93 -12.35 -10.01 -0.37
CA GLY A 93 -13.44 -9.04 -0.28
C GLY A 93 -14.71 -9.51 -0.97
N GLY A 94 -15.78 -8.73 -0.83
CA GLY A 94 -17.09 -9.03 -1.40
C GLY A 94 -18.03 -7.84 -1.22
N ALA A 95 -19.29 -8.00 -1.62
CA ALA A 95 -20.29 -6.97 -1.40
C ALA A 95 -20.37 -6.62 0.10
N GLY A 96 -20.34 -5.32 0.44
CA GLY A 96 -20.38 -4.87 1.82
C GLY A 96 -19.00 -4.75 2.51
N THR A 97 -17.89 -5.09 1.86
CA THR A 97 -16.55 -4.91 2.45
C THR A 97 -16.01 -3.49 2.19
N PRO A 98 -15.21 -2.92 3.12
CA PRO A 98 -14.64 -1.60 2.94
C PRO A 98 -13.56 -1.56 1.86
N VAL A 99 -13.41 -0.40 1.23
CA VAL A 99 -12.28 -0.07 0.35
C VAL A 99 -11.56 1.18 0.86
N SER A 100 -10.35 1.41 0.40
CA SER A 100 -9.52 2.52 0.85
C SER A 100 -8.73 3.16 -0.29
N LEU A 101 -8.34 4.41 -0.05
CA LEU A 101 -7.31 5.09 -0.82
C LEU A 101 -6.08 5.25 0.09
N THR A 102 -4.91 5.23 -0.53
CA THR A 102 -3.66 5.64 0.10
C THR A 102 -3.24 6.98 -0.47
N PHE A 103 -2.91 7.92 0.41
CA PHE A 103 -2.32 9.20 0.04
C PHE A 103 -0.83 9.16 0.37
N LEU A 104 0.01 9.52 -0.61
CA LEU A 104 1.45 9.60 -0.44
C LEU A 104 1.88 11.05 -0.37
N GLY A 105 2.77 11.36 0.58
CA GLY A 105 3.36 12.68 0.75
C GLY A 105 4.85 12.71 0.41
N ASN A 106 5.37 13.93 0.26
CA ASN A 106 6.81 14.13 0.15
C ASN A 106 7.50 13.85 1.51
N LEU A 107 8.80 13.57 1.46
CA LEU A 107 9.61 13.34 2.65
C LEU A 107 9.48 14.50 3.65
N TYR A 108 9.27 14.15 4.92
CA TYR A 108 9.12 15.08 6.04
C TYR A 108 7.90 16.02 5.94
N GLN A 109 6.91 15.70 5.11
CA GLN A 109 5.66 16.45 4.96
C GLN A 109 4.46 15.76 5.62
N ASP A 110 4.69 14.88 6.59
CA ASP A 110 3.66 14.14 7.33
C ASP A 110 2.53 15.03 7.87
N PRO A 111 2.78 16.23 8.47
CA PRO A 111 1.70 17.08 8.95
C PRO A 111 0.79 17.57 7.82
N LYS A 112 1.36 17.90 6.65
CA LYS A 112 0.60 18.33 5.46
C LYS A 112 -0.24 17.19 4.91
N LEU A 113 0.34 15.99 4.84
CA LEU A 113 -0.36 14.79 4.40
C LEU A 113 -1.51 14.41 5.34
N LEU A 114 -1.31 14.48 6.65
CA LEU A 114 -2.35 14.23 7.65
C LEU A 114 -3.46 15.28 7.61
N ALA A 115 -3.12 16.55 7.40
CA ALA A 115 -4.12 17.61 7.21
C ALA A 115 -5.00 17.35 5.97
N PHE A 116 -4.39 16.93 4.86
CA PHE A 116 -5.10 16.52 3.66
C PHE A 116 -6.00 15.30 3.90
N ALA A 117 -5.48 14.26 4.55
CA ALA A 117 -6.24 13.06 4.88
C ALA A 117 -7.46 13.38 5.77
N ARG A 118 -7.28 14.27 6.76
CA ARG A 118 -8.37 14.73 7.62
C ARG A 118 -9.43 15.48 6.83
N ALA A 119 -9.03 16.42 5.96
CA ALA A 119 -9.95 17.17 5.12
C ALA A 119 -10.77 16.23 4.22
N TYR A 120 -10.12 15.25 3.60
CA TYR A 120 -10.79 14.22 2.80
C TYR A 120 -11.77 13.38 3.65
N GLN A 121 -11.35 12.87 4.81
CA GLN A 121 -12.21 12.08 5.69
C GLN A 121 -13.43 12.88 6.19
N THR A 122 -13.26 14.16 6.49
CA THR A 122 -14.37 15.06 6.87
C THR A 122 -15.34 15.28 5.71
N ALA A 123 -14.83 15.46 4.48
CA ALA A 123 -15.67 15.67 3.31
C ALA A 123 -16.40 14.39 2.86
N SER A 124 -15.76 13.23 2.94
CA SER A 124 -16.32 11.96 2.46
C SER A 124 -17.23 11.26 3.48
N GLY A 125 -16.97 11.45 4.78
CA GLY A 125 -17.75 10.83 5.84
C GLY A 125 -17.57 9.31 5.99
N PHE A 126 -16.77 8.66 5.14
CA PHE A 126 -16.59 7.20 5.18
C PHE A 126 -15.95 6.70 6.48
N VAL A 127 -15.17 7.53 7.15
CA VAL A 127 -14.58 7.23 8.47
C VAL A 127 -15.64 7.04 9.56
N ASN A 128 -16.86 7.53 9.35
CA ASN A 128 -17.96 7.40 10.29
C ASN A 128 -18.80 6.14 10.06
N LEU A 129 -18.56 5.39 8.98
CA LEU A 129 -19.22 4.11 8.78
C LEU A 129 -18.81 3.11 9.86
N ARG A 130 -19.76 2.28 10.27
CA ARG A 130 -19.56 1.24 11.29
C ARG A 130 -20.07 -0.11 10.77
N PRO A 131 -19.35 -1.21 11.03
CA PRO A 131 -19.90 -2.54 10.83
C PRO A 131 -21.13 -2.76 11.72
N PRO A 132 -22.09 -3.62 11.29
CA PRO A 132 -23.21 -4.00 12.14
C PRO A 132 -22.73 -4.54 13.50
N GLY A 133 -23.37 -4.09 14.59
CA GLY A 133 -23.05 -4.52 15.95
C GLY A 133 -21.99 -3.68 16.69
N PHE A 134 -21.51 -2.59 16.09
CA PHE A 134 -20.59 -1.65 16.71
C PHE A 134 -21.16 -0.22 16.61
N GLU A 135 -21.74 0.29 17.70
CA GLU A 135 -22.15 1.70 17.86
C GLU A 135 -21.03 2.56 18.44
#